data_AF-A0A7X7YWM0-F1
#
_entry.id   AF-A0A7X7YWM0-F1
#
_cell.length_a   1.000
_cell.length_b   1.000
_cell.length_c   1.000
_cell.angle_alpha   90.00
_cell.angle_beta   90.00
_cell.angle_gamma   90.00
#
_symmetry.space_group_name_H-M   'P 1'
#
loop_
_entity.id
_entity.type
_entity.pdbx_description
1 polymer ?
#
loop_
_entity_poly.entity_id
_entity_poly.type
_entity_poly.pdbx_seq_one_letter_code
_entity_poly.pdbx_strand_id
1 'polypeptide(L)'
;NYIGGRTQDGDPLLNSECGNVWGYKGSTGDVDWSWDYHIMMNAFRRHPQICGWLYTEHHDVINEWNGYWRYDRSQKFTGMEELMPGMSLRDLHADCYIAMNEELCQEVKPGQQVQVPLYVSILTDRIPSQELTLRTSMRAWDSLGRVRNLAARGSRDGSRGGGAGAAVRVACSPWMCKAIEPLEVTMPQEPAAVVLSVQLEDRSGAVVARNFTTFAVRDGQQPRDETITQRQRKTRVLRVAPKDFKKAEWSVKQWNVFDGLKVNSAGAGYFEYQIAWPSDLKVEDIAAASFLAEVSAKQLFGKDRQGAAQQDGDFMRGKGTHDPSSNPNAYPMTDEKTYPSAVRVRIAGQIVGTFELPDDPADHRGILSWHAQKRDDTLTEAGSYGYLISAEIPAQVLQEAAKAGTITLRLEADEALAGGLAIYGEQFGRYPMDPTVAFVLK
;
A
#
# COMPACT_ATOMS: atom_id res chain seq x y z
N ASN A 1 0.29 -2.74 -34.74
CA ASN A 1 1.05 -2.23 -35.91
C ASN A 1 2.40 -2.89 -36.13
N TYR A 2 3.12 -3.32 -35.09
CA TYR A 2 4.49 -3.88 -35.21
C TYR A 2 4.62 -5.31 -34.65
N ILE A 3 3.66 -6.18 -34.97
CA ILE A 3 3.69 -7.62 -34.63
C ILE A 3 4.30 -8.45 -35.77
N GLY A 4 4.83 -9.63 -35.44
CA GLY A 4 5.35 -10.58 -36.43
C GLY A 4 6.64 -10.14 -37.13
N GLY A 5 7.55 -9.49 -36.41
CA GLY A 5 8.87 -9.08 -36.92
C GLY A 5 8.91 -7.73 -37.65
N ARG A 6 7.78 -7.01 -37.72
CA ARG A 6 7.75 -5.63 -38.24
C ARG A 6 8.41 -4.68 -37.23
N THR A 7 9.27 -3.78 -37.70
CA THR A 7 9.93 -2.77 -36.87
C THR A 7 9.34 -1.39 -37.13
N GLN A 8 9.33 -0.54 -36.10
CA GLN A 8 9.05 0.88 -36.25
C GLN A 8 10.27 1.57 -36.89
N ASP A 9 10.02 2.53 -37.79
CA ASP A 9 11.07 3.36 -38.39
C ASP A 9 11.02 4.76 -37.77
N GLY A 10 10.25 5.69 -38.34
CA GLY A 10 10.04 7.05 -37.81
C GLY A 10 8.58 7.46 -37.62
N ASP A 11 7.62 6.56 -37.90
CA ASP A 11 6.20 6.87 -37.76
C ASP A 11 5.80 7.04 -36.29
N PRO A 12 4.94 8.02 -35.97
CA PRO A 12 4.40 8.16 -34.62
C PRO A 12 3.56 6.94 -34.27
N LEU A 13 3.79 6.37 -33.09
CA LEU A 13 2.98 5.30 -32.53
C LEU A 13 2.18 5.82 -31.35
N LEU A 14 0.86 5.87 -31.55
CA LEU A 14 -0.12 6.10 -30.52
C LEU A 14 -0.61 4.75 -29.98
N ASN A 15 -0.50 4.53 -28.68
CA ASN A 15 -1.25 3.48 -28.02
C ASN A 15 -2.71 3.93 -27.89
N SER A 16 -3.52 3.63 -28.90
CA SER A 16 -4.88 4.17 -29.05
C SER A 16 -5.87 3.69 -27.99
N GLU A 17 -5.48 2.71 -27.18
CA GLU A 17 -6.27 2.21 -26.06
C GLU A 17 -5.35 1.47 -25.08
N CYS A 18 -5.35 1.89 -23.82
CA CYS A 18 -4.59 1.25 -22.76
C CYS A 18 -5.36 1.28 -21.44
N GLY A 19 -5.16 0.27 -20.61
CA GLY A 19 -5.85 0.10 -19.33
C GLY A 19 -5.45 -1.23 -18.69
N ASN A 20 -5.85 -1.45 -17.44
CA ASN A 20 -5.50 -2.66 -16.70
C ASN A 20 -6.47 -3.84 -16.95
N VAL A 21 -7.68 -3.56 -17.47
CA VAL A 21 -8.80 -4.53 -17.60
C VAL A 21 -8.39 -5.87 -18.18
N TRP A 22 -7.63 -5.88 -19.27
CA TRP A 22 -7.27 -7.09 -20.00
C TRP A 22 -5.87 -7.64 -19.66
N GLY A 23 -5.19 -7.04 -18.68
CA GLY A 23 -3.86 -7.48 -18.23
C GLY A 23 -3.88 -8.76 -17.38
N TYR A 24 -5.06 -9.18 -16.91
CA TYR A 24 -5.24 -10.29 -15.96
C TYR A 24 -6.21 -11.34 -16.50
N LYS A 25 -5.98 -12.60 -16.10
CA LYS A 25 -6.84 -13.74 -16.42
C LYS A 25 -8.22 -13.50 -15.85
N GLY A 26 -9.23 -13.43 -16.72
CA GLY A 26 -10.63 -13.24 -16.33
C GLY A 26 -11.04 -11.79 -16.07
N SER A 27 -10.29 -10.81 -16.60
CA SER A 27 -10.48 -9.36 -16.36
C SER A 27 -10.15 -8.92 -14.93
N THR A 28 -9.76 -7.66 -14.71
CA THR A 28 -9.46 -7.13 -13.38
C THR A 28 -10.69 -7.03 -12.47
N GLY A 29 -11.87 -6.78 -13.04
CA GLY A 29 -13.00 -6.25 -12.27
C GLY A 29 -12.71 -4.84 -11.73
N ASP A 30 -13.40 -4.47 -10.64
CA ASP A 30 -13.13 -3.23 -9.90
C ASP A 30 -11.94 -3.42 -8.96
N VAL A 31 -10.86 -2.68 -9.25
CA VAL A 31 -9.59 -2.69 -8.51
C VAL A 31 -9.00 -1.28 -8.53
N ASP A 32 -7.97 -1.05 -7.72
CA ASP A 32 -7.11 0.13 -7.86
C ASP A 32 -6.40 0.13 -9.22
N TRP A 33 -7.06 0.74 -10.21
CA TRP A 33 -6.53 0.90 -11.55
C TRP A 33 -5.29 1.79 -11.60
N SER A 34 -5.13 2.65 -10.58
CA SER A 34 -4.14 3.71 -10.62
C SER A 34 -2.72 3.19 -10.39
N TRP A 35 -2.55 2.06 -9.69
CA TRP A 35 -1.24 1.42 -9.50
C TRP A 35 -0.64 0.94 -10.83
N ASP A 36 -1.40 0.14 -11.58
CA ASP A 36 -0.96 -0.34 -12.91
C ASP A 36 -0.83 0.83 -13.89
N TYR A 37 -1.72 1.82 -13.80
CA TYR A 37 -1.62 3.03 -14.62
C TYR A 37 -0.33 3.79 -14.34
N HIS A 38 0.09 3.92 -13.09
CA HIS A 38 1.33 4.59 -12.71
C HIS A 38 2.56 3.84 -13.24
N ILE A 39 2.59 2.50 -13.16
CA ILE A 39 3.62 1.65 -13.81
C ILE A 39 3.64 1.91 -15.32
N MET A 40 2.47 1.90 -15.95
CA MET A 40 2.33 2.12 -17.39
C MET A 40 2.83 3.50 -17.82
N MET A 41 2.54 4.55 -17.04
CA MET A 41 3.07 5.89 -17.30
C MET A 41 4.59 5.95 -17.14
N ASN A 42 5.17 5.29 -16.13
CA ASN A 42 6.62 5.16 -16.03
C ASN A 42 7.22 4.48 -17.28
N ALA A 43 6.58 3.43 -17.79
CA ALA A 43 7.02 2.74 -19.00
C ALA A 43 6.91 3.65 -20.24
N PHE A 44 5.73 4.20 -20.54
CA PHE A 44 5.52 5.02 -21.74
C PHE A 44 6.43 6.26 -21.74
N ARG A 45 6.62 6.92 -20.60
CA ARG A 45 7.49 8.10 -20.49
C ARG A 45 8.97 7.77 -20.67
N ARG A 46 9.39 6.50 -20.53
CA ARG A 46 10.74 6.01 -20.82
C ARG A 46 10.97 5.60 -22.27
N HIS A 47 9.90 5.36 -23.03
CA HIS A 47 9.95 4.81 -24.38
C HIS A 47 9.29 5.77 -25.37
N PRO A 48 9.98 6.85 -25.81
CA PRO A 48 9.40 7.88 -26.68
C PRO A 48 8.99 7.36 -28.07
N GLN A 49 9.36 6.13 -28.42
CA GLN A 49 8.80 5.39 -29.54
C GLN A 49 7.27 5.26 -29.46
N ILE A 50 6.71 5.19 -28.24
CA ILE A 50 5.28 5.32 -27.97
C ILE A 50 5.03 6.80 -27.65
N CYS A 51 4.73 7.58 -28.69
CA CYS A 51 4.64 9.04 -28.60
C CYS A 51 3.23 9.56 -28.26
N GLY A 52 2.34 8.67 -27.83
CA GLY A 52 1.03 9.03 -27.28
C GLY A 52 0.30 7.80 -26.73
N TRP A 53 -0.68 8.04 -25.88
CA TRP A 53 -1.55 7.01 -25.32
C TRP A 53 -2.95 7.57 -25.05
N LEU A 54 -3.94 6.69 -25.07
CA LEU A 54 -5.30 7.00 -24.65
C LEU A 54 -5.70 5.96 -23.59
N TYR A 55 -5.87 6.44 -22.35
CA TYR A 55 -6.37 5.58 -21.29
C TYR A 55 -7.86 5.34 -21.50
N THR A 56 -8.22 4.08 -21.67
CA THR A 56 -9.59 3.61 -21.56
C THR A 56 -9.77 3.23 -20.09
N GLU A 57 -10.65 3.88 -19.32
CA GLU A 57 -11.62 4.89 -19.74
C GLU A 57 -11.73 6.07 -18.77
N HIS A 58 -12.44 7.12 -19.19
CA HIS A 58 -12.61 8.29 -18.35
C HIS A 58 -13.58 8.01 -17.18
N HIS A 59 -14.67 7.27 -17.38
CA HIS A 59 -15.59 6.86 -16.32
C HIS A 59 -15.92 5.38 -16.52
N ASP A 60 -16.18 4.64 -15.44
CA ASP A 60 -16.62 3.25 -15.52
C ASP A 60 -17.81 3.09 -16.47
N VAL A 61 -17.84 1.99 -17.21
CA VAL A 61 -19.03 1.48 -17.92
C VAL A 61 -19.67 0.34 -17.14
N ILE A 62 -20.76 -0.21 -17.69
CA ILE A 62 -21.64 -1.17 -16.98
C ILE A 62 -20.90 -2.46 -16.56
N ASN A 63 -19.79 -2.78 -17.22
CA ASN A 63 -19.06 -4.04 -17.07
C ASN A 63 -17.53 -3.89 -16.92
N GLU A 64 -17.02 -2.66 -16.95
CA GLU A 64 -15.60 -2.35 -16.77
C GLU A 64 -15.48 -1.23 -15.75
N TRP A 65 -14.65 -1.43 -14.71
CA TRP A 65 -14.57 -0.57 -13.54
C TRP A 65 -13.19 0.08 -13.39
N ASN A 66 -12.53 0.35 -14.50
CA ASN A 66 -11.20 0.94 -14.61
C ASN A 66 -11.22 2.45 -14.91
N GLY A 67 -12.38 3.09 -14.89
CA GLY A 67 -12.50 4.52 -15.14
C GLY A 67 -11.86 5.37 -14.05
N TYR A 68 -11.42 6.58 -14.40
CA TYR A 68 -10.98 7.59 -13.41
C TYR A 68 -12.08 7.96 -12.40
N TRP A 69 -13.32 7.84 -12.86
CA TRP A 69 -14.54 8.13 -12.11
C TRP A 69 -15.47 6.92 -12.17
N ARG A 70 -16.38 6.82 -11.20
CA ARG A 70 -17.46 5.83 -11.25
C ARG A 70 -18.44 6.13 -12.40
N TYR A 71 -19.30 5.16 -12.72
CA TYR A 71 -20.32 5.27 -13.77
C TYR A 71 -21.24 6.48 -13.57
N ASP A 72 -21.58 6.78 -12.31
CA ASP A 72 -22.39 7.93 -11.92
C ASP A 72 -21.60 9.24 -11.76
N ARG A 73 -20.29 9.22 -12.06
CA ARG A 73 -19.32 10.33 -11.93
C ARG A 73 -18.93 10.66 -10.48
N SER A 74 -19.24 9.82 -9.50
CA SER A 74 -18.63 9.92 -8.17
C SER A 74 -17.12 9.64 -8.23
N GLN A 75 -16.38 10.19 -7.28
CA GLN A 75 -14.92 10.12 -7.27
C GLN A 75 -14.40 8.74 -6.88
N LYS A 76 -13.28 8.36 -7.50
CA LYS A 76 -12.35 7.36 -6.98
C LYS A 76 -11.12 8.04 -6.41
N PHE A 77 -10.52 7.45 -5.38
CA PHE A 77 -9.36 8.01 -4.69
C PHE A 77 -8.14 7.13 -4.92
N THR A 78 -7.09 7.68 -5.50
CA THR A 78 -5.88 6.92 -5.86
C THR A 78 -4.92 6.74 -4.69
N GLY A 79 -5.01 7.57 -3.65
CA GLY A 79 -4.12 7.53 -2.49
C GLY A 79 -2.71 8.08 -2.74
N MET A 80 -2.38 8.47 -3.98
CA MET A 80 -1.05 8.98 -4.35
C MET A 80 -0.67 10.25 -3.58
N GLU A 81 -1.64 11.12 -3.32
CA GLU A 81 -1.47 12.39 -2.61
C GLU A 81 -0.99 12.22 -1.17
N GLU A 82 -1.27 11.06 -0.55
CA GLU A 82 -0.82 10.76 0.81
C GLU A 82 0.63 10.26 0.82
N LEU A 83 0.98 9.41 -0.16
CA LEU A 83 2.33 8.89 -0.34
C LEU A 83 3.28 10.00 -0.78
N MET A 84 2.83 10.86 -1.68
CA MET A 84 3.54 12.03 -2.16
C MET A 84 2.66 13.29 -2.10
N PRO A 85 2.83 14.13 -1.07
CA PRO A 85 2.06 15.36 -0.92
C PRO A 85 2.09 16.25 -2.17
N GLY A 86 0.89 16.60 -2.66
CA GLY A 86 0.70 17.43 -3.84
C GLY A 86 0.74 16.69 -5.18
N MET A 87 1.01 15.37 -5.18
CA MET A 87 0.84 14.54 -6.38
C MET A 87 -0.64 14.24 -6.61
N SER A 88 -1.00 14.15 -7.89
CA SER A 88 -2.34 13.85 -8.37
C SER A 88 -2.27 13.10 -9.70
N LEU A 89 -3.41 12.66 -10.23
CA LEU A 89 -3.49 12.11 -11.58
C LEU A 89 -2.93 13.08 -12.65
N ARG A 90 -2.98 14.40 -12.41
CA ARG A 90 -2.43 15.39 -13.36
C ARG A 90 -0.93 15.28 -13.51
N ASP A 91 -0.20 14.89 -12.45
CA ASP A 91 1.25 14.73 -12.51
C ASP A 91 1.65 13.57 -13.44
N LEU A 92 0.82 12.51 -13.54
CA LEU A 92 1.01 11.41 -14.49
C LEU A 92 0.85 11.85 -15.96
N HIS A 93 0.13 12.95 -16.20
CA HIS A 93 -0.13 13.53 -17.52
C HIS A 93 0.62 14.84 -17.80
N ALA A 94 1.46 15.29 -16.88
CA ALA A 94 2.15 16.57 -17.00
C ALA A 94 3.14 16.56 -18.17
N ASP A 95 3.37 17.73 -18.80
CA ASP A 95 4.34 17.91 -19.90
C ASP A 95 5.75 17.45 -19.51
N CYS A 96 6.15 17.75 -18.26
CA CYS A 96 7.38 17.27 -17.63
C CYS A 96 7.07 16.10 -16.70
N TYR A 97 7.85 15.03 -16.81
CA TYR A 97 7.72 13.85 -15.96
C TYR A 97 9.09 13.30 -15.60
N ILE A 98 9.18 12.67 -14.44
CA ILE A 98 10.36 11.94 -14.00
C ILE A 98 9.96 10.49 -13.75
N ALA A 99 10.25 9.59 -14.67
CA ALA A 99 9.96 8.17 -14.52
C ALA A 99 11.01 7.48 -13.65
N MET A 100 10.57 6.50 -12.86
CA MET A 100 11.40 5.73 -11.94
C MET A 100 11.39 4.23 -12.34
N ASN A 101 11.54 3.35 -11.36
CA ASN A 101 11.49 1.90 -11.49
C ASN A 101 10.29 1.40 -12.32
N GLU A 102 10.47 0.23 -12.94
CA GLU A 102 9.39 -0.52 -13.61
C GLU A 102 8.37 -1.04 -12.59
N GLU A 103 8.84 -1.40 -11.39
CA GLU A 103 8.02 -1.81 -10.27
C GLU A 103 7.85 -0.66 -9.28
N LEU A 104 6.63 -0.43 -8.80
CA LEU A 104 6.37 0.60 -7.79
C LEU A 104 6.77 0.18 -6.38
N CYS A 105 6.91 -1.11 -6.10
CA CYS A 105 7.43 -1.63 -4.84
C CYS A 105 8.50 -2.69 -5.08
N GLN A 106 9.60 -2.62 -4.31
CA GLN A 106 10.67 -3.61 -4.34
C GLN A 106 10.97 -4.12 -2.93
N GLU A 107 11.22 -5.43 -2.79
CA GLU A 107 11.73 -5.98 -1.55
C GLU A 107 13.24 -5.80 -1.46
N VAL A 108 13.71 -5.31 -0.32
CA VAL A 108 15.13 -5.00 -0.06
C VAL A 108 15.48 -5.32 1.38
N LYS A 109 16.75 -5.64 1.64
CA LYS A 109 17.20 -5.96 3.00
C LYS A 109 17.41 -4.70 3.84
N PRO A 110 17.27 -4.81 5.18
CA PRO A 110 17.64 -3.72 6.08
C PRO A 110 19.07 -3.23 5.82
N GLY A 111 19.25 -1.91 5.76
CA GLY A 111 20.54 -1.27 5.50
C GLY A 111 21.07 -1.35 4.07
N GLN A 112 20.35 -2.01 3.15
CA GLN A 112 20.79 -2.15 1.76
C GLN A 112 20.88 -0.80 1.05
N GLN A 113 21.95 -0.60 0.27
CA GLN A 113 22.06 0.50 -0.68
C GLN A 113 21.42 0.08 -2.01
N VAL A 114 20.58 0.95 -2.57
CA VAL A 114 19.81 0.71 -3.78
C VAL A 114 20.08 1.84 -4.77
N GLN A 115 20.28 1.48 -6.04
CA GLN A 115 20.31 2.44 -7.15
C GLN A 115 18.93 2.52 -7.78
N VAL A 116 18.34 3.70 -7.77
CA VAL A 116 17.02 3.95 -8.33
C VAL A 116 17.19 4.66 -9.67
N PRO A 117 16.88 4.00 -10.81
CA PRO A 117 16.96 4.61 -12.12
C PRO A 117 15.99 5.79 -12.23
N LEU A 118 16.45 6.86 -12.87
CA LEU A 118 15.67 8.06 -13.12
C LEU A 118 15.71 8.40 -14.61
N TYR A 119 14.56 8.74 -15.15
CA TYR A 119 14.39 9.16 -16.55
C TYR A 119 13.59 10.44 -16.59
N VAL A 120 14.18 11.51 -17.14
CA VAL A 120 13.46 12.75 -17.38
C VAL A 120 12.81 12.68 -18.76
N SER A 121 11.50 12.96 -18.78
CA SER A 121 10.65 12.89 -19.96
C SER A 121 9.90 14.21 -20.12
N ILE A 122 10.31 14.98 -21.12
CA ILE A 122 9.76 16.29 -21.47
C ILE A 122 9.13 16.15 -22.85
N LEU A 123 7.82 16.35 -22.96
CA LEU A 123 7.08 16.22 -24.22
C LEU A 123 6.40 17.54 -24.61
N THR A 124 7.16 18.63 -24.53
CA THR A 124 6.69 19.98 -24.82
C THR A 124 7.82 20.87 -25.31
N ASP A 125 7.48 21.87 -26.12
CA ASP A 125 8.38 22.99 -26.46
C ASP A 125 8.50 24.01 -25.32
N ARG A 126 7.53 24.02 -24.41
CA ARG A 126 7.35 25.06 -23.39
C ARG A 126 7.97 24.66 -22.06
N ILE A 127 9.27 24.35 -22.06
CA ILE A 127 9.96 24.05 -20.81
C ILE A 127 10.07 25.32 -19.93
N PRO A 128 9.76 25.23 -18.62
CA PRO A 128 9.81 26.38 -17.72
C PRO A 128 11.25 26.86 -17.46
N SER A 129 12.23 25.95 -17.56
CA SER A 129 13.65 26.27 -17.52
C SER A 129 14.49 25.21 -18.23
N GLN A 130 15.66 25.62 -18.74
CA GLN A 130 16.68 24.71 -19.28
C GLN A 130 17.48 24.00 -18.17
N GLU A 131 17.29 24.38 -16.91
CA GLU A 131 17.88 23.70 -15.76
C GLU A 131 16.80 23.57 -14.69
N LEU A 132 16.47 22.32 -14.32
CA LEU A 132 15.54 21.98 -13.25
C LEU A 132 16.30 21.44 -12.03
N THR A 133 15.72 21.59 -10.85
CA THR A 133 16.25 21.02 -9.61
C THR A 133 15.47 19.78 -9.25
N LEU A 134 16.13 18.62 -9.24
CA LEU A 134 15.62 17.38 -8.68
C LEU A 134 15.74 17.45 -7.15
N ARG A 135 14.61 17.35 -6.46
CA ARG A 135 14.54 17.13 -5.00
C ARG A 135 14.02 15.75 -4.69
N THR A 136 14.50 15.21 -3.58
CA THR A 136 14.12 13.87 -3.12
C THR A 136 13.75 13.89 -1.64
N SER A 137 12.85 13.00 -1.24
CA SER A 137 12.52 12.77 0.17
C SER A 137 12.18 11.30 0.41
N MET A 138 12.52 10.79 1.58
CA MET A 138 12.13 9.43 1.99
C MET A 138 11.30 9.48 3.27
N ARG A 139 10.17 8.79 3.25
CA ARG A 139 9.30 8.57 4.42
C ARG A 139 9.20 7.08 4.66
N ALA A 140 9.19 6.66 5.91
CA ALA A 140 9.09 5.25 6.28
C ALA A 140 8.07 5.04 7.39
N TRP A 141 7.31 3.96 7.28
CA TRP A 141 6.55 3.37 8.39
C TRP A 141 7.36 2.21 8.94
N ASP A 142 7.65 2.24 10.24
CA ASP A 142 8.38 1.16 10.91
C ASP A 142 7.46 0.00 11.33
N SER A 143 8.06 -1.04 11.90
CA SER A 143 7.36 -2.24 12.39
C SER A 143 6.40 -2.03 13.57
N LEU A 144 6.23 -0.80 14.06
CA LEU A 144 5.19 -0.40 15.02
C LEU A 144 4.23 0.64 14.40
N GLY A 145 4.21 0.76 13.07
CA GLY A 145 3.34 1.66 12.33
C GLY A 145 3.71 3.15 12.44
N ARG A 146 4.83 3.48 13.08
CA ARG A 146 5.23 4.90 13.26
C ARG A 146 5.86 5.45 12.00
N VAL A 147 5.41 6.63 11.62
CA VAL A 147 5.95 7.35 10.47
C VAL A 147 7.20 8.15 10.85
N ARG A 148 8.22 8.12 10.00
CA ARG A 148 9.43 8.94 10.12
C ARG A 148 9.91 9.42 8.75
N ASN A 149 10.34 10.67 8.69
CA ASN A 149 11.12 11.16 7.56
C ASN A 149 12.57 10.67 7.73
N LEU A 150 13.11 10.02 6.70
CA LEU A 150 14.49 9.55 6.68
C LEU A 150 15.37 10.69 6.15
N ALA A 151 16.36 11.08 6.97
CA ALA A 151 17.32 12.09 6.58
C ALA A 151 18.28 11.58 5.50
N ALA A 152 18.81 12.51 4.71
CA ALA A 152 19.93 12.30 3.80
C ALA A 152 21.12 11.66 4.52
N ARG A 153 21.28 10.34 4.44
CA ARG A 153 22.57 9.71 4.72
C ARG A 153 23.32 9.61 3.41
N GLY A 154 23.94 10.73 3.02
CA GLY A 154 24.94 10.70 1.96
C GLY A 154 26.12 9.83 2.40
N SER A 155 26.72 9.13 1.43
CA SER A 155 28.03 8.50 1.60
C SER A 155 28.98 9.48 2.29
N ARG A 156 29.69 9.02 3.33
CA ARG A 156 30.74 9.80 4.00
C ARG A 156 31.96 10.06 3.12
N ASP A 157 32.03 9.46 1.93
CA ASP A 157 33.05 9.76 0.95
C ASP A 157 32.52 10.66 -0.16
N GLY A 158 33.09 11.85 -0.23
CA GLY A 158 32.67 12.94 -1.09
C GLY A 158 32.91 12.67 -2.57
N SER A 159 31.82 12.39 -3.29
CA SER A 159 31.65 12.81 -4.68
C SER A 159 30.15 12.97 -4.95
N ARG A 160 29.77 14.13 -5.48
CA ARG A 160 28.44 14.55 -5.95
C ARG A 160 27.49 13.35 -6.23
N GLY A 161 26.57 13.04 -5.32
CA GLY A 161 25.65 11.91 -5.49
C GLY A 161 24.35 12.11 -4.72
N GLY A 162 23.23 12.05 -5.44
CA GLY A 162 21.89 12.31 -4.94
C GLY A 162 21.42 11.26 -3.94
N GLY A 163 21.56 11.54 -2.65
CA GLY A 163 20.80 10.84 -1.61
C GLY A 163 19.39 11.41 -1.43
N ALA A 164 18.57 10.79 -0.60
CA ALA A 164 17.31 11.39 -0.14
C ALA A 164 17.58 12.76 0.49
N GLY A 165 16.86 13.82 0.12
CA GLY A 165 17.14 15.20 0.57
C GLY A 165 18.18 15.95 -0.26
N ALA A 166 18.74 15.33 -1.31
CA ALA A 166 19.64 16.02 -2.23
C ALA A 166 18.86 16.95 -3.17
N ALA A 167 19.53 18.03 -3.58
CA ALA A 167 19.13 18.88 -4.68
C ALA A 167 20.14 18.71 -5.81
N VAL A 168 19.72 18.10 -6.92
CA VAL A 168 20.58 17.85 -8.08
C VAL A 168 20.09 18.68 -9.26
N ARG A 169 21.00 19.40 -9.92
CA ARG A 169 20.65 20.15 -11.13
C ARG A 169 20.57 19.19 -12.31
N VAL A 170 19.51 19.30 -13.08
CA VAL A 170 19.26 18.52 -14.28
C VAL A 170 19.14 19.48 -15.46
N ALA A 171 20.05 19.35 -16.41
CA ALA A 171 19.95 20.07 -17.68
C ALA A 171 18.78 19.48 -18.49
N CYS A 172 17.90 20.36 -18.97
CA CYS A 172 16.68 20.00 -19.66
C CYS A 172 16.56 20.75 -20.99
N SER A 173 16.03 20.07 -22.00
CA SER A 173 15.69 20.66 -23.30
C SER A 173 14.29 20.23 -23.73
N PRO A 174 13.63 20.97 -24.64
CA PRO A 174 12.40 20.50 -25.28
C PRO A 174 12.54 19.08 -25.82
N TRP A 175 11.46 18.31 -25.73
CA TRP A 175 11.38 16.93 -26.25
C TRP A 175 12.45 15.95 -25.71
N MET A 176 13.06 16.26 -24.56
CA MET A 176 14.07 15.42 -23.94
C MET A 176 13.45 14.21 -23.25
N CYS A 177 13.80 13.01 -23.71
CA CYS A 177 13.50 11.75 -23.02
C CYS A 177 14.82 11.00 -22.78
N LYS A 178 15.36 11.07 -21.56
CA LYS A 178 16.72 10.54 -21.29
C LYS A 178 16.84 10.00 -19.86
N ALA A 179 17.60 8.91 -19.73
CA ALA A 179 18.16 8.49 -18.44
C ALA A 179 19.09 9.59 -17.88
N ILE A 180 18.97 9.86 -16.59
CA ILE A 180 19.92 10.68 -15.84
C ILE A 180 20.67 9.78 -14.85
N GLU A 181 21.60 10.36 -14.08
CA GLU A 181 22.31 9.61 -13.04
C GLU A 181 21.30 8.98 -12.05
N PRO A 182 21.41 7.66 -11.76
CA PRO A 182 20.55 7.00 -10.79
C PRO A 182 20.68 7.63 -9.40
N LEU A 183 19.60 7.59 -8.63
CA LEU A 183 19.61 8.01 -7.23
C LEU A 183 20.14 6.88 -6.36
N GLU A 184 21.16 7.16 -5.55
CA GLU A 184 21.66 6.19 -4.56
C GLU A 184 21.00 6.44 -3.21
N VAL A 185 20.27 5.45 -2.71
CA VAL A 185 19.56 5.53 -1.43
C VAL A 185 19.91 4.36 -0.52
N THR A 186 20.03 4.61 0.77
CA THR A 186 20.25 3.58 1.78
C THR A 186 18.96 3.33 2.57
N MET A 187 18.54 2.07 2.60
CA MET A 187 17.35 1.63 3.34
C MET A 187 17.58 1.68 4.85
N PRO A 188 16.51 1.88 5.65
CA PRO A 188 16.61 1.81 7.11
C PRO A 188 17.16 0.44 7.58
N GLN A 189 17.79 0.43 8.75
CA GLN A 189 18.36 -0.76 9.39
C GLN A 189 17.30 -1.67 10.03
N GLU A 190 16.04 -1.25 10.02
CA GLU A 190 14.92 -1.94 10.65
C GLU A 190 13.86 -2.22 9.58
N PRO A 191 13.01 -3.24 9.77
CA PRO A 191 11.87 -3.48 8.89
C PRO A 191 11.00 -2.23 8.73
N ALA A 192 10.65 -1.93 7.48
CA ALA A 192 9.91 -0.72 7.15
C ALA A 192 9.19 -0.82 5.79
N ALA A 193 8.09 -0.10 5.63
CA ALA A 193 7.54 0.28 4.33
C ALA A 193 8.03 1.70 4.02
N VAL A 194 8.75 1.88 2.92
CA VAL A 194 9.41 3.15 2.58
C VAL A 194 8.82 3.72 1.31
N VAL A 195 8.56 5.02 1.29
CA VAL A 195 8.23 5.79 0.09
C VAL A 195 9.40 6.73 -0.21
N LEU A 196 9.98 6.59 -1.39
CA LEU A 196 10.95 7.51 -1.96
C LEU A 196 10.24 8.39 -2.99
N SER A 197 10.08 9.67 -2.66
CA SER A 197 9.48 10.67 -3.54
C SER A 197 10.56 11.50 -4.22
N VAL A 198 10.31 11.86 -5.48
CA VAL A 198 11.13 12.75 -6.30
C VAL A 198 10.26 13.84 -6.91
N GLN A 199 10.78 15.06 -6.98
CA GLN A 199 10.13 16.16 -7.69
C GLN A 199 11.14 16.99 -8.47
N LEU A 200 10.71 17.54 -9.60
CA LEU A 200 11.47 18.53 -10.36
C LEU A 200 10.90 19.91 -10.09
N GLU A 201 11.79 20.87 -9.85
CA GLU A 201 11.45 22.28 -9.64
C GLU A 201 12.14 23.18 -10.66
N ASP A 202 11.45 24.25 -11.07
CA ASP A 202 12.08 25.33 -11.82
C ASP A 202 12.89 26.28 -10.92
N ARG A 203 13.46 27.33 -11.53
CA ARG A 203 14.29 28.31 -10.80
C ARG A 203 13.54 29.15 -9.77
N SER A 204 12.21 29.24 -9.88
CA SER A 204 11.35 29.91 -8.90
C SER A 204 11.00 29.01 -7.72
N GLY A 205 11.30 27.71 -7.82
CA GLY A 205 10.87 26.69 -6.87
C GLY A 205 9.49 26.11 -7.18
N ALA A 206 8.90 26.44 -8.33
CA ALA A 206 7.64 25.84 -8.75
C ALA A 206 7.86 24.37 -9.13
N VAL A 207 7.04 23.48 -8.59
CA VAL A 207 7.09 22.05 -8.89
C VAL A 207 6.47 21.79 -10.26
N VAL A 208 7.23 21.14 -11.14
CA VAL A 208 6.83 20.86 -12.53
C VAL A 208 6.60 19.39 -12.81
N ALA A 209 7.13 18.50 -11.94
CA ALA A 209 6.90 17.07 -12.00
C ALA A 209 7.04 16.45 -10.62
N ARG A 210 6.28 15.38 -10.37
CA ARG A 210 6.29 14.58 -9.15
C ARG A 210 6.23 13.10 -9.49
N ASN A 211 6.94 12.27 -8.74
CA ASN A 211 6.82 10.83 -8.80
C ASN A 211 7.31 10.17 -7.50
N PHE A 212 6.95 8.92 -7.26
CA PHE A 212 7.49 8.12 -6.17
C PHE A 212 7.67 6.65 -6.56
N THR A 213 8.50 5.96 -5.79
CA THR A 213 8.59 4.50 -5.74
C THR A 213 8.64 4.08 -4.28
N THR A 214 8.44 2.79 -4.00
CA THR A 214 8.32 2.27 -2.64
C THR A 214 9.20 1.05 -2.44
N PHE A 215 9.49 0.74 -1.17
CA PHE A 215 10.30 -0.40 -0.79
C PHE A 215 9.69 -1.11 0.42
N ALA A 216 9.59 -2.43 0.34
CA ALA A 216 9.37 -3.31 1.48
C ALA A 216 10.73 -3.73 2.05
N VAL A 217 11.15 -3.09 3.14
CA VAL A 217 12.43 -3.35 3.81
C VAL A 217 12.23 -4.48 4.81
N ARG A 218 12.84 -5.64 4.55
CA ARG A 218 12.69 -6.84 5.40
C ARG A 218 13.77 -7.89 5.12
N ASP A 219 13.95 -8.80 6.06
CA ASP A 219 14.78 -10.00 5.91
C ASP A 219 14.02 -11.20 6.48
N GLY A 220 13.11 -11.75 5.68
CA GLY A 220 12.21 -12.82 6.11
C GLY A 220 11.07 -12.33 7.01
N GLN A 221 10.68 -13.17 7.98
CA GLN A 221 9.60 -12.94 8.93
C GLN A 221 10.16 -12.24 10.18
N GLN A 222 9.45 -11.25 10.76
CA GLN A 222 9.93 -10.64 12.00
C GLN A 222 9.83 -11.61 13.18
N PRO A 223 10.74 -11.50 14.18
CA PRO A 223 10.65 -12.27 15.41
C PRO A 223 9.32 -12.07 16.15
N ARG A 224 8.77 -13.17 16.67
CA ARG A 224 7.49 -13.15 17.41
C ARG A 224 7.64 -12.57 18.82
N ASP A 225 8.83 -12.67 19.41
CA ASP A 225 9.23 -12.04 20.67
C ASP A 225 10.65 -11.48 20.48
N GLU A 226 10.80 -10.16 20.59
CA GLU A 226 12.10 -9.51 20.59
C GLU A 226 12.10 -8.23 21.43
N THR A 227 13.28 -7.74 21.77
CA THR A 227 13.46 -6.41 22.36
C THR A 227 14.11 -5.49 21.34
N ILE A 228 13.34 -4.52 20.85
CA ILE A 228 13.85 -3.45 19.99
C ILE A 228 14.38 -2.30 20.84
N THR A 229 15.52 -1.73 20.44
CA THR A 229 16.08 -0.54 21.10
C THR A 229 16.07 0.64 20.14
N GLN A 230 15.25 1.64 20.44
CA GLN A 230 15.12 2.83 19.60
C GLN A 230 15.17 4.10 20.44
N ARG A 231 16.01 5.06 20.03
CA ARG A 231 16.18 6.35 20.75
C ARG A 231 16.41 6.15 22.26
N GLN A 232 17.25 5.17 22.61
CA GLN A 232 17.55 4.77 24.00
C GLN A 232 16.37 4.21 24.81
N ARG A 233 15.22 3.96 24.20
CA ARG A 233 14.11 3.23 24.81
C ARG A 233 14.15 1.78 24.37
N LYS A 234 14.01 0.86 25.33
CA LYS A 234 13.85 -0.57 25.08
C LYS A 234 12.37 -0.90 25.07
N THR A 235 11.91 -1.55 24.01
CA THR A 235 10.54 -2.03 23.88
C THR A 235 10.59 -3.52 23.60
N ARG A 236 10.00 -4.34 24.47
CA ARG A 236 9.74 -5.75 24.16
C ARG A 236 8.46 -5.84 23.35
N VAL A 237 8.50 -6.54 22.22
CA VAL A 237 7.37 -6.64 21.28
C VAL A 237 7.00 -8.11 21.11
N LEU A 238 5.72 -8.40 21.31
CA LEU A 238 5.13 -9.72 21.08
C LEU A 238 4.17 -9.63 19.89
N ARG A 239 4.41 -10.44 18.87
CA ARG A 239 3.67 -10.42 17.60
C ARG A 239 2.92 -11.73 17.39
N VAL A 240 1.72 -11.66 16.80
CA VAL A 240 0.96 -12.83 16.33
C VAL A 240 0.60 -12.67 14.87
N ALA A 241 0.77 -13.71 14.06
CA ALA A 241 0.34 -13.61 12.67
C ALA A 241 -1.19 -13.50 12.62
N PRO A 242 -1.76 -12.81 11.61
CA PRO A 242 -3.21 -12.65 11.51
C PRO A 242 -3.98 -13.98 11.58
N LYS A 243 -3.45 -15.05 10.96
CA LYS A 243 -4.05 -16.40 10.97
C LYS A 243 -3.91 -17.20 12.26
N ASP A 244 -3.09 -16.78 13.21
CA ASP A 244 -2.77 -17.58 14.41
C ASP A 244 -3.80 -17.41 15.55
N PHE A 245 -5.02 -16.94 15.22
CA PHE A 245 -6.12 -16.89 16.17
C PHE A 245 -6.45 -18.32 16.68
N LYS A 246 -6.75 -18.43 17.96
CA LYS A 246 -7.16 -19.69 18.60
C LYS A 246 -8.65 -19.96 18.44
N LYS A 247 -9.45 -18.90 18.37
CA LYS A 247 -10.89 -18.98 18.12
C LYS A 247 -11.31 -17.86 17.18
N ALA A 248 -12.27 -18.16 16.33
CA ALA A 248 -12.99 -17.17 15.56
C ALA A 248 -14.45 -17.58 15.50
N GLU A 249 -15.34 -16.61 15.68
CA GLU A 249 -16.78 -16.81 15.55
C GLU A 249 -17.32 -15.58 14.85
N TRP A 250 -17.92 -15.79 13.68
CA TRP A 250 -18.39 -14.72 12.79
C TRP A 250 -19.74 -15.11 12.24
N SER A 251 -20.70 -14.18 12.30
CA SER A 251 -22.09 -14.45 11.95
C SER A 251 -22.30 -14.76 10.47
N VAL A 252 -21.35 -14.39 9.60
CA VAL A 252 -21.46 -14.60 8.16
C VAL A 252 -20.33 -15.49 7.61
N LYS A 253 -19.07 -15.05 7.69
CA LYS A 253 -17.95 -15.80 7.09
C LYS A 253 -16.60 -15.40 7.70
N GLN A 254 -15.64 -16.31 7.64
CA GLN A 254 -14.21 -16.07 7.86
C GLN A 254 -13.40 -16.71 6.71
N TRP A 255 -12.34 -16.05 6.24
CA TRP A 255 -11.39 -16.62 5.26
C TRP A 255 -9.99 -16.00 5.37
N ASN A 256 -8.98 -16.69 4.85
CA ASN A 256 -7.59 -16.26 4.86
C ASN A 256 -7.14 -15.87 3.45
N VAL A 257 -6.26 -14.87 3.36
CA VAL A 257 -5.65 -14.39 2.11
C VAL A 257 -4.17 -14.76 2.12
N PHE A 258 -3.67 -15.30 1.01
CA PHE A 258 -2.28 -15.75 0.83
C PHE A 258 -1.70 -16.53 2.02
N ASP A 259 -2.39 -17.60 2.43
CA ASP A 259 -1.99 -18.38 3.61
C ASP A 259 -1.86 -17.53 4.89
N GLY A 260 -2.75 -16.55 5.06
CA GLY A 260 -2.92 -15.83 6.31
C GLY A 260 -2.06 -14.59 6.50
N LEU A 261 -1.51 -14.02 5.42
CA LEU A 261 -0.92 -12.68 5.45
C LEU A 261 -1.97 -11.60 5.78
N LYS A 262 -3.23 -11.88 5.47
CA LYS A 262 -4.41 -11.14 5.90
C LYS A 262 -5.51 -12.15 6.24
N VAL A 263 -6.32 -11.84 7.26
CA VAL A 263 -7.53 -12.61 7.58
C VAL A 263 -8.74 -11.71 7.54
N ASN A 264 -9.80 -12.23 6.93
CA ASN A 264 -11.04 -11.52 6.69
C ASN A 264 -12.18 -12.19 7.43
N SER A 265 -13.12 -11.36 7.85
CA SER A 265 -14.40 -11.79 8.38
C SER A 265 -15.52 -10.86 7.94
N ALA A 266 -16.73 -11.40 7.88
CA ALA A 266 -17.94 -10.64 7.59
C ALA A 266 -18.98 -10.83 8.70
N GLY A 267 -19.75 -9.77 8.95
CA GLY A 267 -20.76 -9.72 9.99
C GLY A 267 -20.19 -9.33 11.36
N ALA A 268 -20.94 -9.66 12.41
CA ALA A 268 -20.54 -9.47 13.79
C ALA A 268 -19.79 -10.71 14.28
N GLY A 269 -18.86 -10.53 15.21
CA GLY A 269 -18.01 -11.64 15.65
C GLY A 269 -16.68 -11.21 16.22
N TYR A 270 -15.77 -12.16 16.35
CA TYR A 270 -14.45 -11.91 16.89
C TYR A 270 -13.36 -12.85 16.37
N PHE A 271 -12.11 -12.36 16.45
CA PHE A 271 -10.91 -13.18 16.48
C PHE A 271 -10.31 -13.13 17.89
N GLU A 272 -9.94 -14.29 18.44
CA GLU A 272 -9.27 -14.42 19.74
C GLU A 272 -7.88 -15.03 19.58
N TYR A 273 -6.85 -14.32 20.03
CA TYR A 273 -5.47 -14.74 20.06
C TYR A 273 -5.04 -15.07 21.49
N GLN A 274 -4.11 -16.01 21.62
CA GLN A 274 -3.46 -16.32 22.89
C GLN A 274 -1.95 -16.17 22.72
N ILE A 275 -1.38 -15.19 23.42
CA ILE A 275 0.05 -14.89 23.40
C ILE A 275 0.62 -15.32 24.74
N ALA A 276 1.65 -16.16 24.75
CA ALA A 276 2.29 -16.56 26.00
C ALA A 276 2.86 -15.33 26.71
N TRP A 277 2.61 -15.19 28.01
CA TRP A 277 3.29 -14.18 28.81
C TRP A 277 4.77 -14.55 28.92
N PRO A 278 5.72 -13.64 28.66
CA PRO A 278 7.12 -13.98 28.77
C PRO A 278 7.53 -14.24 30.22
N SER A 279 8.11 -15.41 30.49
CA SER A 279 8.44 -15.85 31.85
C SER A 279 9.48 -14.98 32.56
N ASP A 280 10.29 -14.25 31.78
CA ASP A 280 11.33 -13.32 32.25
C ASP A 280 10.84 -11.87 32.36
N LEU A 281 9.60 -11.56 31.93
CA LEU A 281 9.04 -10.22 32.01
C LEU A 281 8.20 -10.05 33.28
N LYS A 282 8.66 -9.18 34.18
CA LYS A 282 7.90 -8.78 35.36
C LYS A 282 7.08 -7.53 35.08
N VAL A 283 5.86 -7.47 35.60
CA VAL A 283 4.95 -6.32 35.38
C VAL A 283 5.54 -5.03 35.94
N GLU A 284 6.26 -5.11 37.06
CA GLU A 284 6.95 -3.98 37.67
C GLU A 284 8.07 -3.37 36.80
N ASP A 285 8.60 -4.10 35.81
CA ASP A 285 9.64 -3.62 34.89
C ASP A 285 9.04 -2.91 33.65
N ILE A 286 7.71 -2.90 33.51
CA ILE A 286 6.99 -2.27 32.42
C ILE A 286 6.68 -0.82 32.78
N ALA A 287 7.14 0.12 31.96
CA ALA A 287 6.84 1.55 32.06
C ALA A 287 5.51 1.91 31.38
N ALA A 288 5.24 1.32 30.21
CA ALA A 288 4.00 1.48 29.46
C ALA A 288 3.75 0.25 28.58
N ALA A 289 2.49 -0.05 28.29
CA ALA A 289 2.12 -1.15 27.42
C ALA A 289 1.04 -0.72 26.42
N SER A 290 1.12 -1.21 25.19
CA SER A 290 0.16 -0.89 24.14
C SER A 290 -0.09 -2.08 23.23
N PHE A 291 -1.33 -2.22 22.75
CA PHE A 291 -1.67 -3.04 21.61
C PHE A 291 -1.68 -2.20 20.34
N LEU A 292 -1.17 -2.74 19.23
CA LEU A 292 -1.19 -2.13 17.91
C LEU A 292 -1.57 -3.16 16.85
N ALA A 293 -2.34 -2.75 15.84
CA ALA A 293 -2.64 -3.56 14.66
C ALA A 293 -3.07 -2.68 13.48
N GLU A 294 -2.91 -3.18 12.26
CA GLU A 294 -3.60 -2.65 11.08
C GLU A 294 -4.91 -3.44 10.88
N VAL A 295 -6.03 -2.71 10.91
CA VAL A 295 -7.39 -3.29 10.82
C VAL A 295 -8.27 -2.43 9.92
N SER A 296 -9.11 -3.03 9.08
CA SER A 296 -10.16 -2.33 8.32
C SER A 296 -11.52 -2.98 8.55
N ALA A 297 -12.59 -2.30 8.12
CA ALA A 297 -13.86 -3.00 7.89
C ALA A 297 -13.65 -4.06 6.79
N LYS A 298 -14.57 -5.01 6.67
CA LYS A 298 -14.52 -5.98 5.59
C LYS A 298 -15.90 -6.35 5.10
N GLN A 299 -16.21 -5.89 3.88
CA GLN A 299 -17.43 -6.26 3.19
C GLN A 299 -17.35 -7.72 2.71
N LEU A 300 -18.47 -8.46 2.79
CA LEU A 300 -18.60 -9.71 2.05
C LEU A 300 -18.87 -9.39 0.57
N PHE A 301 -17.82 -9.45 -0.23
CA PHE A 301 -17.89 -9.25 -1.68
C PHE A 301 -18.63 -10.37 -2.40
N GLY A 302 -19.17 -10.06 -3.58
CA GLY A 302 -19.90 -10.99 -4.43
C GLY A 302 -19.08 -12.25 -4.74
N LYS A 303 -17.79 -12.08 -5.07
CA LYS A 303 -16.84 -13.18 -5.33
C LYS A 303 -16.62 -14.10 -4.12
N ASP A 304 -16.84 -13.58 -2.91
CA ASP A 304 -16.59 -14.30 -1.66
C ASP A 304 -17.83 -15.02 -1.12
N ARG A 305 -19.00 -14.86 -1.75
CA ARG A 305 -20.23 -15.54 -1.34
C ARG A 305 -20.21 -17.02 -1.73
N GLN A 306 -20.85 -17.86 -0.91
CA GLN A 306 -21.02 -19.27 -1.24
C GLN A 306 -21.88 -19.41 -2.50
N GLY A 307 -21.40 -20.20 -3.47
CA GLY A 307 -22.10 -20.38 -4.74
C GLY A 307 -22.01 -19.18 -5.69
N ALA A 308 -21.00 -18.31 -5.52
CA ALA A 308 -20.73 -17.23 -6.48
C ALA A 308 -20.66 -17.80 -7.90
N ALA A 309 -21.58 -17.38 -8.76
CA ALA A 309 -21.62 -17.78 -10.16
C ALA A 309 -20.49 -17.09 -10.93
N GLN A 310 -19.98 -17.74 -11.98
CA GLN A 310 -19.13 -17.04 -12.94
C GLN A 310 -19.91 -15.88 -13.56
N GLN A 311 -19.25 -14.74 -13.76
CA GLN A 311 -19.84 -13.62 -14.49
C GLN A 311 -20.15 -14.11 -15.92
N ASP A 312 -21.42 -14.07 -16.31
CA ASP A 312 -21.89 -14.48 -17.64
C ASP A 312 -22.99 -13.51 -18.12
N GLY A 313 -23.12 -13.35 -19.43
CA GLY A 313 -24.10 -12.51 -20.08
C GLY A 313 -23.57 -11.59 -21.18
N ASP A 314 -24.47 -11.18 -22.05
CA ASP A 314 -24.23 -10.15 -23.07
C ASP A 314 -24.25 -8.75 -22.43
N PHE A 315 -23.07 -8.28 -22.03
CA PHE A 315 -22.88 -6.95 -21.42
C PHE A 315 -23.38 -5.80 -22.31
N MET A 316 -23.32 -5.97 -23.63
CA MET A 316 -23.84 -5.00 -24.60
C MET A 316 -25.38 -4.92 -24.61
N ARG A 317 -26.06 -5.88 -23.98
CA ARG A 317 -27.52 -5.88 -23.76
C ARG A 317 -27.91 -5.61 -22.31
N GLY A 318 -26.98 -5.09 -21.50
CA GLY A 318 -27.21 -4.81 -20.08
C GLY A 318 -27.31 -6.07 -19.21
N LYS A 319 -26.81 -7.22 -19.68
CA LYS A 319 -26.59 -8.41 -18.85
C LYS A 319 -25.21 -8.32 -18.18
N GLY A 320 -24.94 -9.09 -17.12
CA GLY A 320 -23.70 -8.97 -16.35
C GLY A 320 -23.95 -8.79 -14.85
N THR A 321 -22.93 -8.37 -14.08
CA THR A 321 -23.06 -8.14 -12.63
C THR A 321 -23.07 -6.65 -12.31
N HIS A 322 -24.12 -6.18 -11.65
CA HIS A 322 -24.14 -4.83 -11.04
C HIS A 322 -23.31 -4.73 -9.75
N ASP A 323 -22.79 -5.87 -9.28
CA ASP A 323 -21.89 -5.92 -8.12
C ASP A 323 -20.43 -5.85 -8.61
N PRO A 324 -19.72 -4.72 -8.38
CA PRO A 324 -18.34 -4.53 -8.85
C PRO A 324 -17.35 -5.52 -8.21
N SER A 325 -17.75 -6.15 -7.10
CA SER A 325 -16.91 -7.08 -6.33
C SER A 325 -17.10 -8.56 -6.72
N SER A 326 -17.86 -8.84 -7.78
CA SER A 326 -18.14 -10.21 -8.24
C SER A 326 -17.02 -10.84 -9.06
N ASN A 327 -16.15 -10.04 -9.67
CA ASN A 327 -15.01 -10.58 -10.41
C ASN A 327 -14.00 -11.23 -9.43
N PRO A 328 -13.41 -12.40 -9.74
CA PRO A 328 -12.43 -13.05 -8.86
C PRO A 328 -11.22 -12.17 -8.49
N ASN A 329 -10.78 -11.30 -9.41
CA ASN A 329 -9.67 -10.38 -9.23
C ASN A 329 -10.06 -9.10 -8.46
N ALA A 330 -11.36 -8.82 -8.32
CA ALA A 330 -11.83 -7.55 -7.77
C ALA A 330 -11.46 -7.36 -6.29
N TYR A 331 -11.13 -6.11 -5.98
CA TYR A 331 -11.22 -5.51 -4.67
C TYR A 331 -11.55 -4.04 -4.92
N PRO A 332 -12.83 -3.65 -4.81
CA PRO A 332 -13.30 -2.33 -5.22
C PRO A 332 -12.41 -1.20 -4.73
N MET A 333 -12.02 -0.32 -5.65
CA MET A 333 -11.15 0.81 -5.33
C MET A 333 -11.81 1.77 -4.33
N THR A 334 -11.00 2.37 -3.46
CA THR A 334 -11.45 3.42 -2.53
C THR A 334 -12.20 4.54 -3.29
N ASP A 335 -13.39 4.91 -2.84
CA ASP A 335 -14.26 5.90 -3.47
C ASP A 335 -15.15 6.63 -2.44
N GLU A 336 -16.14 7.39 -2.90
CA GLU A 336 -17.09 8.11 -2.03
C GLU A 336 -18.03 7.19 -1.22
N LYS A 337 -18.16 5.92 -1.60
CA LYS A 337 -19.06 4.94 -0.97
C LYS A 337 -18.27 4.02 -0.04
N THR A 338 -18.22 4.44 1.21
CA THR A 338 -17.54 3.69 2.26
C THR A 338 -18.38 2.53 2.83
N TYR A 339 -17.71 1.49 3.32
CA TYR A 339 -18.28 0.38 4.09
C TYR A 339 -17.71 0.37 5.52
N PRO A 340 -18.33 1.07 6.49
CA PRO A 340 -17.75 1.22 7.82
C PRO A 340 -17.98 0.00 8.73
N SER A 341 -17.11 -0.14 9.72
CA SER A 341 -17.19 -1.08 10.84
C SER A 341 -16.68 -0.41 12.13
N ALA A 342 -16.70 -1.14 13.24
CA ALA A 342 -15.99 -0.74 14.45
C ALA A 342 -15.36 -1.97 15.10
N VAL A 343 -14.14 -1.80 15.62
CA VAL A 343 -13.42 -2.85 16.35
C VAL A 343 -13.30 -2.48 17.82
N ARG A 344 -13.75 -3.40 18.67
CA ARG A 344 -13.48 -3.36 20.12
C ARG A 344 -12.31 -4.29 20.41
N VAL A 345 -11.34 -3.79 21.16
CA VAL A 345 -10.14 -4.52 21.56
C VAL A 345 -10.31 -4.93 23.02
N ARG A 346 -10.25 -6.22 23.29
CA ARG A 346 -10.23 -6.76 24.66
C ARG A 346 -8.94 -7.48 24.96
N ILE A 347 -8.40 -7.25 26.15
CA ILE A 347 -7.24 -7.97 26.67
C ILE A 347 -7.57 -8.47 28.07
N ALA A 348 -7.32 -9.75 28.33
CA ALA A 348 -7.72 -10.43 29.57
C ALA A 348 -9.22 -10.22 29.91
N GLY A 349 -10.07 -10.14 28.88
CA GLY A 349 -11.52 -9.90 29.01
C GLY A 349 -11.94 -8.43 29.20
N GLN A 350 -11.00 -7.54 29.53
CA GLN A 350 -11.27 -6.11 29.71
C GLN A 350 -11.19 -5.35 28.38
N ILE A 351 -12.10 -4.40 28.17
CA ILE A 351 -12.04 -3.51 26.99
C ILE A 351 -10.90 -2.51 27.20
N VAL A 352 -9.95 -2.50 26.28
CA VAL A 352 -8.82 -1.55 26.30
C VAL A 352 -8.95 -0.46 25.23
N GLY A 353 -9.83 -0.64 24.25
CA GLY A 353 -10.12 0.37 23.23
C GLY A 353 -11.29 -0.01 22.33
N THR A 354 -11.88 1.02 21.71
CA THR A 354 -12.89 0.88 20.65
C THR A 354 -12.53 1.87 19.54
N PHE A 355 -12.47 1.41 18.30
CA PHE A 355 -12.03 2.20 17.16
C PHE A 355 -13.05 2.09 16.03
N GLU A 356 -13.40 3.24 15.44
CA GLU A 356 -14.15 3.29 14.20
C GLU A 356 -13.23 2.90 13.03
N LEU A 357 -13.76 2.09 12.11
CA LEU A 357 -13.09 1.67 10.89
C LEU A 357 -13.91 2.24 9.74
N PRO A 358 -13.49 3.37 9.15
CA PRO A 358 -14.37 4.11 8.26
C PRO A 358 -14.67 3.39 6.95
N ASP A 359 -13.84 2.43 6.54
CA ASP A 359 -14.01 1.76 5.25
C ASP A 359 -13.30 0.38 5.15
N ASP A 360 -13.50 -0.31 4.02
CA ASP A 360 -12.78 -1.47 3.49
C ASP A 360 -11.95 -1.07 2.24
N PRO A 361 -10.87 -0.27 2.39
CA PRO A 361 -10.29 0.48 1.28
C PRO A 361 -9.28 -0.32 0.45
N ALA A 362 -9.10 0.08 -0.82
CA ALA A 362 -8.00 -0.36 -1.69
C ALA A 362 -7.55 0.72 -2.66
N ASP A 363 -6.27 1.09 -2.58
CA ASP A 363 -5.60 2.08 -3.45
C ASP A 363 -4.07 2.00 -3.27
N HIS A 364 -3.31 2.99 -3.79
CA HIS A 364 -1.83 2.98 -3.72
C HIS A 364 -1.29 2.83 -2.29
N ARG A 365 -2.07 3.19 -1.27
CA ARG A 365 -1.65 3.10 0.13
C ARG A 365 -1.48 1.66 0.61
N GLY A 366 -2.12 0.69 -0.04
CA GLY A 366 -1.90 -0.75 0.19
C GLY A 366 -0.63 -1.28 -0.47
N ILE A 367 0.50 -0.62 -0.20
CA ILE A 367 1.82 -0.90 -0.80
C ILE A 367 2.20 -2.37 -0.63
N LEU A 368 2.00 -2.94 0.57
CA LEU A 368 2.38 -4.32 0.87
C LEU A 368 1.39 -5.31 0.25
N SER A 369 0.11 -4.96 0.15
CA SER A 369 -0.88 -5.76 -0.58
C SER A 369 -0.56 -5.87 -2.06
N TRP A 370 -0.13 -4.76 -2.69
CA TRP A 370 0.37 -4.78 -4.06
C TRP A 370 1.65 -5.60 -4.22
N HIS A 371 2.60 -5.43 -3.30
CA HIS A 371 3.86 -6.20 -3.30
C HIS A 371 3.64 -7.71 -3.14
N ALA A 372 2.68 -8.12 -2.31
CA ALA A 372 2.41 -9.52 -2.01
C ALA A 372 1.73 -10.29 -3.16
N GLN A 373 1.29 -9.61 -4.22
CA GLN A 373 0.60 -10.25 -5.34
C GLN A 373 1.49 -11.29 -6.03
N LYS A 374 0.87 -12.38 -6.44
CA LYS A 374 1.54 -13.41 -7.23
C LYS A 374 1.71 -12.91 -8.67
N ARG A 375 2.82 -13.27 -9.30
CA ARG A 375 3.08 -12.98 -10.71
C ARG A 375 2.50 -14.10 -11.60
N ASP A 376 1.21 -14.38 -11.44
CA ASP A 376 0.49 -15.46 -12.12
C ASP A 376 -0.70 -14.97 -12.98
N ASP A 377 -0.69 -13.67 -13.30
CA ASP A 377 -1.73 -12.94 -14.04
C ASP A 377 -3.10 -12.92 -13.34
N THR A 378 -3.14 -13.05 -12.02
CA THR A 378 -4.35 -12.85 -11.20
C THR A 378 -4.11 -11.82 -10.11
N LEU A 379 -5.19 -11.26 -9.56
CA LEU A 379 -5.15 -10.40 -8.39
C LEU A 379 -5.91 -11.04 -7.24
N THR A 380 -5.42 -10.82 -6.03
CA THR A 380 -6.09 -11.25 -4.80
C THR A 380 -5.96 -10.14 -3.78
N GLU A 381 -7.03 -9.35 -3.65
CA GLU A 381 -7.15 -8.26 -2.67
C GLU A 381 -6.03 -7.21 -2.80
N ALA A 382 -5.58 -6.97 -4.03
CA ALA A 382 -4.54 -6.01 -4.37
C ALA A 382 -4.91 -4.59 -3.94
N GLY A 383 -3.92 -3.84 -3.48
CA GLY A 383 -4.12 -2.48 -2.99
C GLY A 383 -4.90 -2.35 -1.68
N SER A 384 -5.47 -3.42 -1.12
CA SER A 384 -6.24 -3.33 0.12
C SER A 384 -5.40 -2.96 1.33
N TYR A 385 -5.94 -2.19 2.28
CA TYR A 385 -5.22 -1.82 3.51
C TYR A 385 -6.18 -1.49 4.65
N GLY A 386 -5.63 -1.27 5.84
CA GLY A 386 -6.37 -0.85 7.01
C GLY A 386 -5.80 0.36 7.73
N TYR A 387 -6.42 0.63 8.87
CA TYR A 387 -6.10 1.74 9.75
C TYR A 387 -5.26 1.23 10.91
N LEU A 388 -4.21 1.97 11.25
CA LEU A 388 -3.42 1.69 12.43
C LEU A 388 -4.24 2.03 13.67
N ILE A 389 -4.60 1.03 14.46
CA ILE A 389 -5.23 1.21 15.76
C ILE A 389 -4.19 1.04 16.88
N SER A 390 -4.36 1.76 17.98
CA SER A 390 -3.50 1.63 19.15
C SER A 390 -4.28 1.84 20.45
N ALA A 391 -4.16 0.89 21.38
CA ALA A 391 -4.79 0.93 22.69
C ALA A 391 -3.74 0.80 23.79
N GLU A 392 -3.77 1.70 24.77
CA GLU A 392 -2.96 1.55 25.99
C GLU A 392 -3.51 0.39 26.83
N ILE A 393 -2.62 -0.42 27.41
CA ILE A 393 -3.01 -1.56 28.25
C ILE A 393 -2.81 -1.16 29.72
N PRO A 394 -3.89 -1.02 30.51
CA PRO A 394 -3.79 -0.65 31.91
C PRO A 394 -2.99 -1.66 32.74
N ALA A 395 -2.28 -1.19 33.75
CA ALA A 395 -1.46 -2.03 34.62
C ALA A 395 -2.24 -3.20 35.27
N GLN A 396 -3.52 -2.99 35.62
CA GLN A 396 -4.37 -4.05 36.16
C GLN A 396 -4.59 -5.20 35.16
N VAL A 397 -4.80 -4.87 33.88
CA VAL A 397 -4.96 -5.86 32.80
C VAL A 397 -3.67 -6.64 32.59
N LEU A 398 -2.51 -5.98 32.71
CA LEU A 398 -1.20 -6.63 32.66
C LEU A 398 -1.00 -7.61 33.83
N GLN A 399 -1.41 -7.23 35.04
CA GLN A 399 -1.34 -8.11 36.21
C GLN A 399 -2.19 -9.37 36.04
N GLU A 400 -3.40 -9.23 35.49
CA GLU A 400 -4.29 -10.35 35.19
C GLU A 400 -3.67 -11.29 34.14
N ALA A 401 -3.13 -10.73 33.05
CA ALA A 401 -2.47 -11.51 32.00
C ALA A 401 -1.20 -12.21 32.50
N ALA A 402 -0.37 -11.53 33.29
CA ALA A 402 0.84 -12.10 33.89
C ALA A 402 0.52 -13.25 34.85
N LYS A 403 -0.51 -13.09 35.70
CA LYS A 403 -0.97 -14.15 36.61
C LYS A 403 -1.52 -15.36 35.86
N ALA A 404 -2.20 -15.14 34.73
CA ALA A 404 -2.67 -16.20 33.85
C ALA A 404 -1.56 -16.86 33.01
N GLY A 405 -0.37 -16.24 32.93
CA GLY A 405 0.72 -16.67 32.07
C GLY A 405 0.43 -16.52 30.57
N THR A 406 -0.67 -15.85 30.20
CA THR A 406 -1.15 -15.71 28.82
C THR A 406 -1.87 -14.37 28.67
N ILE A 407 -1.61 -13.69 27.55
CA ILE A 407 -2.34 -12.51 27.11
C ILE A 407 -3.43 -13.00 26.13
N THR A 408 -4.67 -13.07 26.59
CA THR A 408 -5.83 -13.32 25.73
C THR A 408 -6.26 -12.01 25.09
N LEU A 409 -6.02 -11.87 23.79
CA LEU A 409 -6.37 -10.70 22.97
C LEU A 409 -7.59 -11.04 22.11
N ARG A 410 -8.61 -10.18 22.10
CA ARG A 410 -9.77 -10.32 21.22
C ARG A 410 -10.01 -9.03 20.43
N LEU A 411 -10.22 -9.19 19.13
CA LEU A 411 -10.67 -8.15 18.21
C LEU A 411 -12.09 -8.50 17.78
N GLU A 412 -13.07 -7.68 18.18
CA GLU A 412 -14.49 -7.97 17.99
C GLU A 412 -15.22 -6.84 17.25
N ALA A 413 -16.12 -7.20 16.35
CA ALA A 413 -17.09 -6.29 15.73
C ALA A 413 -18.48 -6.58 16.32
N ASP A 414 -19.15 -5.52 16.76
CA ASP A 414 -20.45 -5.60 17.44
C ASP A 414 -21.59 -5.79 16.43
N GLU A 415 -22.72 -6.37 16.87
CA GLU A 415 -23.93 -6.50 16.06
C GLU A 415 -24.50 -5.14 15.63
N ALA A 416 -24.31 -4.10 16.44
CA ALA A 416 -24.77 -2.75 16.13
C ALA A 416 -24.12 -2.15 14.87
N LEU A 417 -22.90 -2.59 14.53
CA LEU A 417 -22.18 -2.19 13.32
C LEU A 417 -21.37 -3.38 12.78
N ALA A 418 -22.10 -4.37 12.27
CA ALA A 418 -21.59 -5.67 11.82
C ALA A 418 -20.84 -5.61 10.46
N GLY A 419 -19.94 -4.62 10.29
CA GLY A 419 -19.19 -4.38 9.06
C GLY A 419 -18.01 -5.32 8.82
N GLY A 420 -17.89 -6.42 9.58
CA GLY A 420 -16.77 -7.35 9.50
C GLY A 420 -15.43 -6.73 9.91
N LEU A 421 -14.36 -7.52 9.85
CA LEU A 421 -12.99 -7.06 10.07
C LEU A 421 -12.04 -7.68 9.05
N ALA A 422 -11.06 -6.91 8.60
CA ALA A 422 -9.84 -7.45 8.03
C ALA A 422 -8.66 -7.13 8.94
N ILE A 423 -7.87 -8.14 9.29
CA ILE A 423 -6.64 -7.99 10.07
C ILE A 423 -5.47 -8.26 9.14
N TYR A 424 -4.60 -7.26 9.04
CA TYR A 424 -3.45 -7.25 8.16
C TYR A 424 -2.20 -7.67 8.93
N GLY A 425 -1.30 -8.38 8.24
CA GLY A 425 -0.02 -8.83 8.79
C GLY A 425 1.15 -8.09 8.17
N GLU A 426 2.36 -8.40 8.64
CA GLU A 426 3.56 -7.63 8.34
C GLU A 426 3.99 -7.56 6.86
N GLN A 427 3.33 -8.32 5.98
CA GLN A 427 3.61 -8.42 4.54
C GLN A 427 2.39 -8.08 3.68
N PHE A 428 1.30 -7.58 4.26
CA PHE A 428 0.06 -7.27 3.53
C PHE A 428 -0.59 -6.04 4.15
N GLY A 429 -1.22 -5.19 3.35
CA GLY A 429 -1.76 -3.90 3.80
C GLY A 429 -0.78 -2.75 3.56
N ARG A 430 -0.68 -1.86 4.54
CA ARG A 430 0.10 -0.63 4.48
C ARG A 430 1.27 -0.60 5.45
N TYR A 431 1.10 -1.16 6.64
CA TYR A 431 2.09 -1.11 7.72
C TYR A 431 2.83 -2.45 7.81
N PRO A 432 4.17 -2.45 7.92
CA PRO A 432 4.97 -3.68 7.95
C PRO A 432 4.95 -4.31 9.36
N MET A 433 3.74 -4.55 9.89
CA MET A 433 3.55 -5.07 11.24
C MET A 433 2.41 -6.07 11.33
N ASP A 434 2.60 -7.05 12.20
CA ASP A 434 1.55 -7.93 12.68
C ASP A 434 0.81 -7.30 13.87
N PRO A 435 -0.37 -7.82 14.27
CA PRO A 435 -0.94 -7.52 15.58
C PRO A 435 0.09 -7.73 16.70
N THR A 436 0.33 -6.66 17.47
CA THR A 436 1.48 -6.54 18.36
C THR A 436 1.08 -6.04 19.74
N VAL A 437 1.58 -6.70 20.79
CA VAL A 437 1.62 -6.15 22.15
C VAL A 437 3.04 -5.65 22.41
N ALA A 438 3.17 -4.37 22.73
CA ALA A 438 4.45 -3.72 22.96
C ALA A 438 4.56 -3.26 24.43
N PHE A 439 5.69 -3.59 25.07
CA PHE A 439 6.02 -3.19 26.44
C PHE A 439 7.24 -2.29 26.43
N VAL A 440 7.06 -1.02 26.77
CA VAL A 440 8.18 -0.10 27.04
C VAL A 440 8.75 -0.48 28.40
N LEU A 441 10.04 -0.82 28.45
CA LEU A 441 10.73 -1.25 29.67
C LEU A 441 11.34 -0.05 30.40
N LYS A 442 11.46 -0.15 31.73
CA LYS A 442 12.04 0.87 32.61
C LYS A 442 13.56 1.03 32.46
#